data_AF-A0A851P193-F1
#
_entry.id   AF-A0A851P193-F1
#
_cell.length_a   1.000
_cell.length_b   1.000
_cell.length_c   1.000
_cell.angle_alpha   90.00
_cell.angle_beta   90.00
_cell.angle_gamma   90.00
#
_symmetry.space_group_name_H-M   'P 1'
#
loop_
_entity.id
_entity.type
_entity.pdbx_description
1 polymer ?
#
loop_
_entity_poly.entity_id
_entity_poly.type
_entity_poly.pdbx_seq_one_letter_code
_entity_poly.pdbx_strand_id
1 'polypeptide(L)'
;MENNIRLVQADTFRHLHHLEVLQLGRNAIRQVEVGAFNGLASLNTLELFDNWLTVVPSGAFEYLSKLRELWLRNNPIESIPSYAFNRVPSLLRLDLGELKKLEYISEGAFEGLYNLKYLNLGMCNIREVPNLTPLVGLEELEMSGNHFPRLKPGAFRGLKSLKKLWIMSSQISLIERNAFDDLTALVELNLAHNNLSALPHDLFAPLRYLVEPHLHHNPWACDCDVLWLAWWLREAVPANSTCCGRCHGPAAMRGRFLLELERAALPCAAPFIMDAPADLNVSEGRAAELRCRTAAMSAVRWLLPNGTVLSHASGHPRLSVMADGTLGFSRVLPADTGLYTCMVANVAGSANASAYLNVTAAELNTSNYSFFTTVTVETTEVSPDDVTPKAAKPTAPTAYRPAYTTTATILVQSLDEVMKTTKIIIGCFVAGTLLAAAMLIAFYKLRKRHQRRGTVTAARTVEIIQVDADMAAA
;
A
#
# COMPACT_ATOMS: atom_id res chain seq x y z
N MET A 1 16.29 -37.76 0.16
CA MET A 1 16.20 -38.63 -1.03
C MET A 1 15.82 -37.74 -2.19
N GLU A 2 16.43 -37.91 -3.35
CA GLU A 2 16.14 -37.12 -4.55
C GLU A 2 15.38 -37.99 -5.55
N ASN A 3 14.39 -37.41 -6.22
CA ASN A 3 13.52 -38.10 -7.17
C ASN A 3 13.32 -37.25 -8.43
N ASN A 4 12.88 -37.86 -9.53
CA ASN A 4 12.71 -37.20 -10.84
C ASN A 4 11.21 -37.07 -11.20
N ILE A 5 10.33 -36.85 -10.21
CA ILE A 5 8.90 -36.64 -10.45
C ILE A 5 8.73 -35.30 -11.16
N ARG A 6 7.96 -35.27 -12.26
CA ARG A 6 7.79 -34.09 -13.13
C ARG A 6 6.37 -33.51 -13.16
N LEU A 7 5.39 -34.35 -12.85
CA LEU A 7 3.96 -34.06 -12.86
C LEU A 7 3.35 -34.74 -11.63
N VAL A 8 2.48 -34.03 -10.92
CA VAL A 8 1.60 -34.63 -9.90
C VAL A 8 0.18 -34.60 -10.47
N GLN A 9 -0.39 -35.78 -10.72
CA GLN A 9 -1.67 -35.91 -11.41
C GLN A 9 -2.86 -35.77 -10.45
N ALA A 10 -4.03 -35.44 -10.99
CA ALA A 10 -5.29 -35.43 -10.24
C ALA A 10 -5.51 -36.77 -9.50
N ASP A 11 -6.06 -36.70 -8.29
CA ASP A 11 -6.38 -37.88 -7.44
C ASP A 11 -5.20 -38.81 -7.06
N THR A 12 -3.94 -38.47 -7.36
CA THR A 12 -2.74 -39.32 -7.05
C THR A 12 -2.72 -39.84 -5.61
N PHE A 13 -3.18 -39.04 -4.65
CA PHE A 13 -3.17 -39.35 -3.22
C PHE A 13 -4.57 -39.61 -2.63
N ARG A 14 -5.59 -39.84 -3.47
CA ARG A 14 -7.04 -39.81 -3.13
C ARG A 14 -7.46 -40.66 -1.92
N HIS A 15 -6.74 -41.73 -1.60
CA HIS A 15 -7.08 -42.65 -0.50
C HIS A 15 -6.25 -42.44 0.77
N LEU A 16 -5.30 -41.49 0.78
CA LEU A 16 -4.36 -41.27 1.89
C LEU A 16 -4.94 -40.32 2.97
N HIS A 17 -6.15 -40.62 3.45
CA HIS A 17 -6.94 -39.75 4.33
C HIS A 17 -6.28 -39.42 5.69
N HIS A 18 -5.30 -40.22 6.11
CA HIS A 18 -4.53 -40.06 7.34
C HIS A 18 -3.13 -39.44 7.14
N LEU A 19 -2.76 -39.05 5.91
CA LEU A 19 -1.44 -38.46 5.64
C LEU A 19 -1.39 -37.02 6.17
N GLU A 20 -0.48 -36.76 7.11
CA GLU A 20 -0.30 -35.43 7.72
C GLU A 20 0.86 -34.63 7.08
N VAL A 21 1.88 -35.30 6.56
CA VAL A 21 3.05 -34.67 5.93
C VAL A 21 3.28 -35.29 4.55
N LEU A 22 3.35 -34.45 3.50
CA LEU A 22 3.64 -34.87 2.14
C LEU A 22 4.92 -34.18 1.64
N GLN A 23 5.99 -34.97 1.52
CA GLN A 23 7.30 -34.49 1.07
C GLN A 23 7.49 -34.71 -0.43
N LEU A 24 7.37 -33.64 -1.21
CA LEU A 24 7.60 -33.60 -2.67
C LEU A 24 8.74 -32.63 -3.05
N GLY A 25 9.48 -32.11 -2.06
CA GLY A 25 10.66 -31.28 -2.28
C GLY A 25 11.79 -32.02 -3.02
N ARG A 26 12.73 -31.27 -3.62
CA ARG A 26 13.90 -31.80 -4.37
C ARG A 26 13.50 -32.83 -5.44
N ASN A 27 12.62 -32.36 -6.32
CA ASN A 27 12.12 -33.10 -7.48
C ASN A 27 12.21 -32.24 -8.75
N ALA A 28 11.72 -32.76 -9.86
CA ALA A 28 11.69 -32.08 -11.16
C ALA A 28 10.27 -31.55 -11.50
N ILE A 29 9.41 -31.29 -10.50
CA ILE A 29 7.98 -31.04 -10.70
C ILE A 29 7.80 -29.70 -11.41
N ARG A 30 7.20 -29.75 -12.61
CA ARG A 30 6.87 -28.58 -13.44
C ARG A 30 5.40 -28.20 -13.37
N GLN A 31 4.54 -29.18 -13.04
CA GLN A 31 3.09 -29.04 -13.03
C GLN A 31 2.47 -29.90 -11.93
N VAL A 32 1.46 -29.34 -11.29
CA VAL A 32 0.55 -30.02 -10.36
C VAL A 32 -0.85 -29.81 -10.89
N GLU A 33 -1.62 -30.88 -11.07
CA GLU A 33 -2.97 -30.80 -11.62
C GLU A 33 -4.00 -30.31 -10.58
N VAL A 34 -5.13 -29.79 -11.06
CA VAL A 34 -6.29 -29.45 -10.22
C VAL A 34 -6.78 -30.73 -9.55
N GLY A 35 -6.97 -30.70 -8.23
CA GLY A 35 -7.33 -31.90 -7.45
C GLY A 35 -6.21 -32.93 -7.27
N ALA A 36 -4.94 -32.60 -7.55
CA ALA A 36 -3.81 -33.51 -7.29
C ALA A 36 -3.70 -33.95 -5.81
N PHE A 37 -4.13 -33.07 -4.89
CA PHE A 37 -4.11 -33.31 -3.43
C PHE A 37 -5.50 -33.71 -2.87
N ASN A 38 -6.44 -34.13 -3.73
CA ASN A 38 -7.74 -34.63 -3.31
C ASN A 38 -7.63 -35.76 -2.27
N GLY A 39 -8.61 -35.84 -1.37
CA GLY A 39 -8.69 -36.88 -0.35
C GLY A 39 -7.74 -36.73 0.84
N LEU A 40 -6.77 -35.82 0.80
CA LEU A 40 -5.78 -35.54 1.85
C LEU A 40 -6.34 -34.74 3.04
N ALA A 41 -7.46 -35.21 3.61
CA ALA A 41 -8.22 -34.53 4.66
C ALA A 41 -7.50 -34.39 6.02
N SER A 42 -6.30 -34.96 6.17
CA SER A 42 -5.46 -34.79 7.36
C SER A 42 -4.16 -34.02 7.12
N LEU A 43 -3.91 -33.55 5.90
CA LEU A 43 -2.64 -32.92 5.54
C LEU A 43 -2.42 -31.61 6.31
N ASN A 44 -1.26 -31.52 6.95
CA ASN A 44 -0.82 -30.44 7.81
C ASN A 44 0.36 -29.69 7.16
N THR A 45 1.34 -30.45 6.63
CA THR A 45 2.54 -29.91 5.98
C THR A 45 2.68 -30.43 4.54
N LEU A 46 2.85 -29.51 3.59
CA LEU A 46 3.11 -29.81 2.17
C LEU A 46 4.44 -29.18 1.74
N GLU A 47 5.41 -30.02 1.36
CA GLU A 47 6.71 -29.58 0.87
C GLU A 47 6.80 -29.71 -0.65
N LEU A 48 6.98 -28.59 -1.35
CA LEU A 48 7.17 -28.47 -2.79
C LEU A 48 8.43 -27.67 -3.15
N PHE A 49 9.34 -27.45 -2.19
CA PHE A 49 10.57 -26.68 -2.36
C PHE A 49 11.59 -27.35 -3.30
N ASP A 50 12.58 -26.61 -3.80
CA ASP A 50 13.62 -27.11 -4.72
C ASP A 50 13.01 -27.89 -5.91
N ASN A 51 12.08 -27.27 -6.64
CA ASN A 51 11.35 -27.85 -7.79
C ASN A 51 11.35 -26.90 -9.00
N TRP A 52 10.60 -27.24 -10.05
CA TRP A 52 10.56 -26.51 -11.34
C TRP A 52 9.20 -25.85 -11.64
N LEU A 53 8.43 -25.49 -10.61
CA LEU A 53 7.15 -24.79 -10.75
C LEU A 53 7.35 -23.34 -11.22
N THR A 54 6.76 -22.95 -12.35
CA THR A 54 6.79 -21.56 -12.86
C THR A 54 5.63 -20.70 -12.37
N VAL A 55 4.60 -21.31 -11.78
CA VAL A 55 3.41 -20.65 -11.23
C VAL A 55 3.00 -21.31 -9.91
N VAL A 56 2.32 -20.55 -9.05
CA VAL A 56 1.65 -21.12 -7.86
C VAL A 56 0.47 -21.99 -8.31
N PRO A 57 0.39 -23.28 -7.93
CA PRO A 57 -0.67 -24.18 -8.39
C PRO A 57 -1.95 -24.01 -7.56
N SER A 58 -2.54 -22.82 -7.55
CA SER A 58 -3.67 -22.43 -6.66
C SER A 58 -4.89 -23.36 -6.74
N GLY A 59 -5.15 -23.97 -7.90
CA GLY A 59 -6.23 -24.94 -8.10
C GLY A 59 -5.93 -26.36 -7.58
N ALA A 60 -4.68 -26.67 -7.21
CA ALA A 60 -4.35 -27.93 -6.57
C ALA A 60 -4.64 -27.92 -5.07
N PHE A 61 -4.67 -26.75 -4.43
CA PHE A 61 -4.86 -26.57 -2.98
C PHE A 61 -6.33 -26.62 -2.52
N GLU A 62 -7.23 -27.20 -3.32
CA GLU A 62 -8.65 -27.21 -2.99
C GLU A 62 -8.96 -28.19 -1.84
N TYR A 63 -9.89 -27.83 -0.96
CA TYR A 63 -10.36 -28.61 0.20
C TYR A 63 -9.31 -28.98 1.28
N LEU A 64 -8.06 -28.47 1.22
CA LEU A 64 -6.99 -28.74 2.20
C LEU A 64 -7.15 -27.98 3.54
N SER A 65 -8.31 -28.11 4.19
CA SER A 65 -8.72 -27.33 5.39
C SER A 65 -7.86 -27.54 6.66
N LYS A 66 -7.09 -28.63 6.72
CA LYS A 66 -6.12 -28.86 7.81
C LYS A 66 -4.72 -28.34 7.52
N LEU A 67 -4.41 -27.91 6.30
CA LEU A 67 -3.05 -27.47 5.94
C LEU A 67 -2.65 -26.26 6.79
N ARG A 68 -1.47 -26.34 7.43
CA ARG A 68 -0.86 -25.29 8.25
C ARG A 68 0.44 -24.78 7.63
N GLU A 69 1.17 -25.63 6.91
CA GLU A 69 2.49 -25.29 6.38
C GLU A 69 2.60 -25.62 4.89
N LEU A 70 3.03 -24.64 4.10
CA LEU A 70 3.26 -24.78 2.66
C LEU A 70 4.64 -24.23 2.30
N TRP A 71 5.52 -25.12 1.83
CA TRP A 71 6.91 -24.81 1.52
C TRP A 71 7.12 -24.82 0.00
N LEU A 72 7.22 -23.64 -0.62
CA LEU A 72 7.37 -23.44 -2.07
C LEU A 72 8.74 -22.85 -2.47
N ARG A 73 9.66 -22.64 -1.52
CA ARG A 73 10.95 -21.95 -1.78
C ARG A 73 11.78 -22.56 -2.91
N ASN A 74 12.63 -21.73 -3.51
CA ASN A 74 13.57 -22.12 -4.55
C ASN A 74 12.90 -22.84 -5.74
N ASN A 75 11.72 -22.36 -6.14
CA ASN A 75 11.07 -22.67 -7.41
C ASN A 75 11.25 -21.50 -8.40
N PRO A 76 11.25 -21.74 -9.72
CA PRO A 76 11.32 -20.70 -10.74
C PRO A 76 9.98 -19.96 -10.96
N ILE A 77 9.24 -19.64 -9.88
CA ILE A 77 7.93 -19.00 -9.95
C ILE A 77 8.09 -17.57 -10.48
N GLU A 78 7.35 -17.24 -11.55
CA GLU A 78 7.46 -15.97 -12.27
C GLU A 78 6.48 -14.91 -11.72
N SER A 79 5.34 -15.32 -11.16
CA SER A 79 4.40 -14.40 -10.49
C SER A 79 3.54 -15.05 -9.40
N ILE A 80 3.07 -14.22 -8.46
CA ILE A 80 2.04 -14.57 -7.46
C ILE A 80 0.75 -13.80 -7.80
N PRO A 81 -0.29 -14.46 -8.36
CA PRO A 81 -1.53 -13.80 -8.77
C PRO A 81 -2.42 -13.41 -7.57
N SER A 82 -3.46 -12.60 -7.81
CA SER A 82 -4.46 -12.28 -6.77
C SER A 82 -5.13 -13.56 -6.24
N TYR A 83 -5.39 -13.61 -4.94
CA TYR A 83 -6.03 -14.73 -4.25
C TYR A 83 -5.30 -16.09 -4.36
N ALA A 84 -3.99 -16.09 -4.64
CA ALA A 84 -3.20 -17.30 -4.94
C ALA A 84 -3.32 -18.43 -3.92
N PHE A 85 -3.61 -18.09 -2.66
CA PHE A 85 -3.70 -19.03 -1.54
C PHE A 85 -5.09 -19.04 -0.85
N ASN A 86 -6.11 -18.39 -1.42
CA ASN A 86 -7.40 -18.19 -0.74
C ASN A 86 -8.20 -19.49 -0.46
N ARG A 87 -7.80 -20.61 -1.07
CA ARG A 87 -8.37 -21.96 -0.83
C ARG A 87 -7.84 -22.62 0.44
N VAL A 88 -6.73 -22.11 0.99
CA VAL A 88 -6.09 -22.58 2.24
C VAL A 88 -5.96 -21.46 3.28
N PRO A 89 -7.10 -20.85 3.72
CA PRO A 89 -7.10 -19.81 4.77
C PRO A 89 -6.67 -20.35 6.15
N SER A 90 -6.43 -21.66 6.23
CA SER A 90 -5.96 -22.40 7.40
C SER A 90 -4.44 -22.35 7.61
N LEU A 91 -3.67 -21.84 6.64
CA LEU A 91 -2.21 -21.74 6.72
C LEU A 91 -1.75 -20.87 7.91
N LEU A 92 -0.68 -21.33 8.55
CA LEU A 92 0.06 -20.64 9.60
C LEU A 92 1.50 -20.31 9.15
N ARG A 93 2.10 -21.12 8.29
CA ARG A 93 3.43 -20.89 7.70
C ARG A 93 3.39 -21.00 6.18
N LEU A 94 3.95 -20.00 5.49
CA LEU A 94 4.09 -19.97 4.04
C LEU A 94 5.52 -19.55 3.69
N ASP A 95 6.26 -20.46 3.06
CA ASP A 95 7.62 -20.19 2.59
C ASP A 95 7.66 -20.03 1.07
N LEU A 96 7.92 -18.79 0.65
CA LEU A 96 8.07 -18.33 -0.73
C LEU A 96 9.46 -17.69 -0.92
N GLY A 97 10.48 -18.16 -0.20
CA GLY A 97 11.85 -17.70 -0.34
C GLY A 97 12.55 -18.20 -1.61
N GLU A 98 13.69 -17.60 -1.94
CA GLU A 98 14.56 -17.98 -3.07
C GLU A 98 13.88 -18.03 -4.47
N LEU A 99 12.74 -17.34 -4.66
CA LEU A 99 12.04 -17.26 -5.95
C LEU A 99 12.79 -16.29 -6.89
N LYS A 100 13.98 -16.71 -7.32
CA LYS A 100 14.95 -15.95 -8.14
C LYS A 100 14.44 -15.52 -9.54
N LYS A 101 13.22 -15.92 -9.88
CA LYS A 101 12.48 -15.62 -11.12
C LYS A 101 11.26 -14.71 -10.91
N LEU A 102 10.96 -14.29 -9.68
CA LEU A 102 9.74 -13.57 -9.35
C LEU A 102 9.77 -12.16 -9.94
N GLU A 103 8.89 -11.89 -10.92
CA GLU A 103 8.75 -10.58 -11.57
C GLU A 103 7.57 -9.77 -11.02
N TYR A 104 6.50 -10.44 -10.55
CA TYR A 104 5.27 -9.77 -10.12
C TYR A 104 4.60 -10.44 -8.90
N ILE A 105 4.26 -9.61 -7.91
CA ILE A 105 3.35 -9.96 -6.80
C ILE A 105 2.11 -9.08 -6.94
N SER A 106 0.91 -9.68 -6.88
CA SER A 106 -0.34 -8.92 -6.94
C SER A 106 -0.68 -8.24 -5.61
N GLU A 107 -1.31 -7.08 -5.66
CA GLU A 107 -1.88 -6.39 -4.48
C GLU A 107 -2.85 -7.28 -3.67
N GLY A 108 -3.52 -8.22 -4.33
CA GLY A 108 -4.39 -9.20 -3.68
C GLY A 108 -3.75 -10.57 -3.46
N ALA A 109 -2.43 -10.73 -3.57
CA ALA A 109 -1.76 -12.04 -3.58
C ALA A 109 -2.00 -12.87 -2.31
N PHE A 110 -1.98 -12.21 -1.15
CA PHE A 110 -2.10 -12.83 0.17
C PHE A 110 -3.52 -12.78 0.75
N GLU A 111 -4.53 -12.43 -0.06
CA GLU A 111 -5.92 -12.41 0.37
C GLU A 111 -6.44 -13.78 0.80
N GLY A 112 -7.19 -13.79 1.91
CA GLY A 112 -7.69 -15.01 2.57
C GLY A 112 -6.76 -15.61 3.64
N LEU A 113 -5.49 -15.18 3.74
CA LEU A 113 -4.50 -15.75 4.67
C LEU A 113 -4.57 -15.16 6.10
N TYR A 114 -5.79 -14.98 6.63
CA TYR A 114 -6.03 -14.26 7.90
C TYR A 114 -5.36 -14.89 9.13
N ASN A 115 -5.08 -16.20 9.10
CA ASN A 115 -4.46 -16.94 10.20
C ASN A 115 -2.92 -17.01 10.12
N LEU A 116 -2.31 -16.52 9.03
CA LEU A 116 -0.89 -16.71 8.77
C LEU A 116 -0.02 -16.07 9.87
N LYS A 117 0.99 -16.81 10.34
CA LYS A 117 1.91 -16.42 11.42
C LYS A 117 3.34 -16.19 10.93
N TYR A 118 3.79 -16.98 9.96
CA TYR A 118 5.10 -16.90 9.36
C TYR A 118 4.98 -16.73 7.84
N LEU A 119 5.68 -15.75 7.30
CA LEU A 119 5.84 -15.53 5.85
C LEU A 119 7.33 -15.33 5.51
N ASN A 120 7.82 -16.10 4.55
CA ASN A 120 9.15 -15.89 3.96
C ASN A 120 9.04 -15.43 2.50
N LEU A 121 9.68 -14.30 2.20
CA LEU A 121 9.87 -13.70 0.89
C LEU A 121 11.36 -13.29 0.68
N GLY A 122 12.27 -13.88 1.45
CA GLY A 122 13.71 -13.62 1.36
C GLY A 122 14.35 -14.17 0.08
N MET A 123 15.37 -13.49 -0.44
CA MET A 123 16.10 -13.83 -1.67
C MET A 123 15.24 -13.90 -2.94
N CYS A 124 14.18 -13.09 -3.01
CA CYS A 124 13.23 -13.05 -4.13
C CYS A 124 13.40 -11.82 -5.04
N ASN A 125 14.51 -11.07 -4.90
CA ASN A 125 14.86 -9.88 -5.71
C ASN A 125 13.78 -8.76 -5.70
N ILE A 126 12.95 -8.71 -4.66
CA ILE A 126 11.82 -7.80 -4.52
C ILE A 126 12.34 -6.36 -4.31
N ARG A 127 11.70 -5.37 -4.98
CA ARG A 127 12.14 -3.97 -4.97
C ARG A 127 11.35 -3.03 -4.05
N GLU A 128 10.08 -3.31 -3.81
CA GLU A 128 9.23 -2.61 -2.85
C GLU A 128 8.43 -3.65 -2.06
N VAL A 129 8.13 -3.39 -0.79
CA VAL A 129 7.38 -4.33 0.06
C VAL A 129 5.96 -4.51 -0.53
N PRO A 130 5.49 -5.74 -0.80
CA PRO A 130 4.17 -5.98 -1.38
C PRO A 130 3.05 -5.65 -0.38
N ASN A 131 1.79 -5.62 -0.83
CA ASN A 131 0.66 -5.45 0.08
C ASN A 131 0.53 -6.63 1.06
N LEU A 132 0.94 -6.41 2.32
CA LEU A 132 0.79 -7.37 3.42
C LEU A 132 -0.42 -7.07 4.33
N THR A 133 -1.25 -6.07 4.01
CA THR A 133 -2.38 -5.66 4.88
C THR A 133 -3.43 -6.75 5.19
N PRO A 134 -3.67 -7.80 4.37
CA PRO A 134 -4.56 -8.90 4.73
C PRO A 134 -4.01 -9.79 5.86
N LEU A 135 -2.70 -9.76 6.12
CA LEU A 135 -1.99 -10.65 7.06
C LEU A 135 -2.05 -10.12 8.50
N VAL A 136 -3.25 -9.76 8.97
CA VAL A 136 -3.50 -9.13 10.27
C VAL A 136 -2.99 -9.96 11.47
N GLY A 137 -2.84 -11.27 11.31
CA GLY A 137 -2.35 -12.18 12.34
C GLY A 137 -0.84 -12.45 12.33
N LEU A 138 -0.07 -11.89 11.40
CA LEU A 138 1.34 -12.22 11.16
C LEU A 138 2.24 -11.90 12.37
N GLU A 139 3.17 -12.80 12.69
CA GLU A 139 4.08 -12.68 13.84
C GLU A 139 5.56 -12.68 13.44
N GLU A 140 5.93 -13.37 12.35
CA GLU A 140 7.30 -13.46 11.85
C GLU A 140 7.32 -13.20 10.32
N LEU A 141 8.20 -12.29 9.87
CA LEU A 141 8.33 -11.89 8.47
C LEU A 141 9.81 -11.85 8.03
N GLU A 142 10.16 -12.73 7.09
CA GLU A 142 11.48 -12.80 6.44
C GLU A 142 11.45 -12.16 5.05
N MET A 143 12.31 -11.15 4.83
CA MET A 143 12.50 -10.46 3.55
C MET A 143 13.98 -10.09 3.29
N SER A 144 14.91 -10.78 3.94
CA SER A 144 16.36 -10.59 3.77
C SER A 144 16.84 -10.98 2.36
N GLY A 145 17.91 -10.35 1.87
CA GLY A 145 18.48 -10.61 0.54
C GLY A 145 17.62 -10.13 -0.64
N ASN A 146 16.81 -9.09 -0.43
CA ASN A 146 16.04 -8.41 -1.48
C ASN A 146 16.76 -7.12 -1.94
N HIS A 147 16.05 -6.18 -2.58
CA HIS A 147 16.61 -4.91 -3.05
C HIS A 147 15.68 -3.75 -2.72
N PHE A 148 15.58 -3.40 -1.44
CA PHE A 148 14.73 -2.32 -0.93
C PHE A 148 15.58 -1.04 -0.69
N PRO A 149 15.87 -0.20 -1.69
CA PRO A 149 16.74 0.96 -1.50
C PRO A 149 16.21 1.94 -0.45
N ARG A 150 14.88 2.03 -0.28
CA ARG A 150 14.23 2.86 0.74
C ARG A 150 13.05 2.12 1.38
N LEU A 151 12.86 2.28 2.70
CA LEU A 151 11.63 1.87 3.39
C LEU A 151 10.74 3.09 3.64
N LYS A 152 9.54 3.05 3.07
CA LYS A 152 8.51 4.11 3.14
C LYS A 152 7.57 3.91 4.35
N PRO A 153 6.89 4.95 4.86
CA PRO A 153 5.78 4.77 5.80
C PRO A 153 4.68 3.91 5.18
N GLY A 154 4.05 3.08 6.02
CA GLY A 154 2.96 2.21 5.59
C GLY A 154 3.39 0.96 4.80
N ALA A 155 4.69 0.75 4.53
CA ALA A 155 5.20 -0.51 3.96
C ALA A 155 4.82 -1.74 4.81
N PHE A 156 4.62 -1.54 6.12
CA PHE A 156 4.21 -2.57 7.08
C PHE A 156 2.85 -2.25 7.74
N ARG A 157 1.99 -1.48 7.04
CA ARG A 157 0.70 -1.02 7.58
C ARG A 157 -0.17 -2.20 8.03
N GLY A 158 -0.75 -2.08 9.22
CA GLY A 158 -1.67 -3.07 9.79
C GLY A 158 -0.99 -4.30 10.42
N LEU A 159 0.32 -4.50 10.28
CA LEU A 159 1.06 -5.65 10.84
C LEU A 159 1.30 -5.52 12.36
N LYS A 160 0.25 -5.19 13.12
CA LYS A 160 0.29 -4.88 14.56
C LYS A 160 0.61 -6.08 15.45
N SER A 161 0.49 -7.29 14.93
CA SER A 161 0.86 -8.54 15.60
C SER A 161 2.31 -8.97 15.35
N LEU A 162 3.05 -8.28 14.48
CA LEU A 162 4.38 -8.68 14.06
C LEU A 162 5.39 -8.53 15.21
N LYS A 163 6.08 -9.62 15.54
CA LYS A 163 7.08 -9.73 16.60
C LYS A 163 8.51 -9.72 16.04
N LYS A 164 8.71 -10.30 14.86
CA LYS A 164 10.02 -10.39 14.20
C LYS A 164 9.97 -9.87 12.77
N LEU A 165 10.93 -9.01 12.44
CA LEU A 165 11.09 -8.44 11.11
C LEU A 165 12.54 -8.56 10.66
N TRP A 166 12.79 -9.39 9.66
CA TRP A 166 14.12 -9.63 9.11
C TRP A 166 14.24 -9.04 7.70
N ILE A 167 15.15 -8.07 7.54
CA ILE A 167 15.43 -7.38 6.28
C ILE A 167 16.96 -7.21 6.11
N MET A 168 17.72 -8.25 6.44
CA MET A 168 19.18 -8.28 6.37
C MET A 168 19.67 -8.35 4.92
N SER A 169 20.79 -7.69 4.61
CA SER A 169 21.41 -7.74 3.26
C SER A 169 20.50 -7.27 2.10
N SER A 170 19.47 -6.46 2.38
CA SER A 170 18.48 -6.01 1.38
C SER A 170 18.76 -4.64 0.77
N GLN A 171 20.00 -4.15 0.90
CA GLN A 171 20.52 -2.94 0.24
C GLN A 171 19.82 -1.62 0.64
N ILE A 172 19.22 -1.55 1.83
CA ILE A 172 18.53 -0.35 2.32
C ILE A 172 19.53 0.78 2.56
N SER A 173 19.32 1.94 1.93
CA SER A 173 20.11 3.17 2.14
C SER A 173 19.37 4.25 2.91
N LEU A 174 18.03 4.21 2.93
CA LEU A 174 17.18 5.15 3.66
C LEU A 174 16.01 4.44 4.33
N ILE A 175 15.73 4.78 5.59
CA ILE A 175 14.46 4.48 6.24
C ILE A 175 13.77 5.83 6.49
N GLU A 176 12.55 5.98 6.01
CA GLU A 176 11.80 7.23 6.11
C GLU A 176 11.20 7.41 7.52
N ARG A 177 10.87 8.66 7.86
CA ARG A 177 10.24 8.99 9.14
C ARG A 177 8.99 8.12 9.33
N ASN A 178 8.81 7.58 10.54
CA ASN A 178 7.64 6.77 10.91
C ASN A 178 7.48 5.43 10.16
N ALA A 179 8.51 4.91 9.47
CA ALA A 179 8.41 3.67 8.69
C ALA A 179 7.94 2.43 9.48
N PHE A 180 8.13 2.42 10.80
CA PHE A 180 7.79 1.31 11.69
C PHE A 180 6.66 1.60 12.70
N ASP A 181 6.01 2.78 12.68
CA ASP A 181 5.04 3.22 13.71
C ASP A 181 3.90 2.20 13.99
N ASP A 182 3.48 1.45 12.98
CA ASP A 182 2.40 0.44 13.08
C ASP A 182 2.84 -0.89 13.73
N LEU A 183 4.15 -1.14 13.88
CA LEU A 183 4.73 -2.40 14.37
C LEU A 183 4.76 -2.50 15.90
N THR A 184 3.64 -2.18 16.56
CA THR A 184 3.56 -1.98 18.01
C THR A 184 3.83 -3.21 18.89
N ALA A 185 3.97 -4.40 18.30
CA ALA A 185 4.29 -5.66 18.98
C ALA A 185 5.72 -6.18 18.68
N LEU A 186 6.55 -5.41 17.97
CA LEU A 186 7.86 -5.85 17.51
C LEU A 186 8.84 -6.05 18.67
N VAL A 187 9.55 -7.17 18.64
CA VAL A 187 10.53 -7.65 19.65
C VAL A 187 11.93 -7.75 19.05
N GLU A 188 12.02 -8.22 17.80
CA GLU A 188 13.25 -8.48 17.05
C GLU A 188 13.21 -7.74 15.71
N LEU A 189 14.27 -6.99 15.39
CA LEU A 189 14.39 -6.22 14.14
C LEU A 189 15.80 -6.36 13.56
N ASN A 190 15.92 -7.08 12.44
CA ASN A 190 17.20 -7.26 11.76
C ASN A 190 17.31 -6.37 10.51
N LEU A 191 18.15 -5.35 10.60
CA LEU A 191 18.53 -4.43 9.54
C LEU A 191 20.03 -4.54 9.20
N ALA A 192 20.68 -5.63 9.58
CA ALA A 192 22.11 -5.83 9.40
C ALA A 192 22.52 -5.94 7.92
N HIS A 193 23.80 -5.67 7.63
CA HIS A 193 24.37 -5.79 6.28
C HIS A 193 23.67 -4.94 5.21
N ASN A 194 23.05 -3.82 5.61
CA ASN A 194 22.47 -2.82 4.71
C ASN A 194 23.45 -1.64 4.52
N ASN A 195 23.00 -0.57 3.86
CA ASN A 195 23.78 0.62 3.55
C ASN A 195 23.32 1.84 4.37
N LEU A 196 22.83 1.62 5.59
CA LEU A 196 22.30 2.67 6.47
C LEU A 196 23.43 3.53 7.08
N SER A 197 23.33 4.85 6.91
CA SER A 197 24.24 5.81 7.56
C SER A 197 23.66 6.42 8.83
N ALA A 198 22.34 6.62 8.90
CA ALA A 198 21.61 7.14 10.07
C ALA A 198 20.18 6.60 10.09
N LEU A 199 19.47 6.81 11.21
CA LEU A 199 18.05 6.51 11.37
C LEU A 199 17.29 7.76 11.84
N PRO A 200 16.07 8.02 11.33
CA PRO A 200 15.22 9.12 11.82
C PRO A 200 15.02 9.10 13.34
N HIS A 201 14.98 10.29 13.93
CA HIS A 201 14.73 10.51 15.35
C HIS A 201 13.41 9.87 15.81
N ASP A 202 13.43 9.29 17.01
CA ASP A 202 12.32 8.54 17.61
C ASP A 202 11.79 7.34 16.80
N LEU A 203 12.51 6.82 15.77
CA LEU A 203 12.01 5.72 14.93
C LEU A 203 11.61 4.46 15.73
N PHE A 204 12.24 4.22 16.88
CA PHE A 204 11.94 3.09 17.77
C PHE A 204 11.04 3.44 18.96
N ALA A 205 10.66 4.72 19.16
CA ALA A 205 9.80 5.13 20.28
C ALA A 205 8.39 4.50 20.28
N PRO A 206 7.77 4.15 19.13
CA PRO A 206 6.52 3.37 19.11
C PRO A 206 6.71 1.88 19.50
N LEU A 207 7.93 1.35 19.36
CA LEU A 207 8.25 -0.08 19.39
C LEU A 207 8.52 -0.57 20.82
N ARG A 208 7.50 -0.48 21.69
CA ARG A 208 7.61 -0.64 23.16
C ARG A 208 8.14 -1.99 23.67
N TYR A 209 8.24 -3.00 22.80
CA TYR A 209 8.73 -4.34 23.14
C TYR A 209 10.05 -4.70 22.43
N LEU A 210 10.63 -3.78 21.65
CA LEU A 210 11.83 -4.04 20.85
C LEU A 210 13.07 -4.14 21.75
N VAL A 211 13.66 -5.32 21.80
CA VAL A 211 14.83 -5.64 22.64
C VAL A 211 15.98 -6.28 21.85
N GLU A 212 15.72 -6.82 20.66
CA GLU A 212 16.71 -7.50 19.81
C GLU A 212 16.90 -6.77 18.45
N PRO A 213 17.60 -5.61 18.44
CA PRO A 213 17.95 -4.89 17.22
C PRO A 213 19.28 -5.39 16.64
N HIS A 214 19.30 -5.81 15.37
CA HIS A 214 20.54 -6.13 14.65
C HIS A 214 20.86 -5.01 13.66
N LEU A 215 21.86 -4.20 14.02
CA LEU A 215 22.27 -2.98 13.29
C LEU A 215 23.71 -3.06 12.76
N HIS A 216 24.42 -4.17 13.02
CA HIS A 216 25.79 -4.38 12.60
C HIS A 216 25.98 -4.46 11.07
N HIS A 217 27.20 -4.19 10.60
CA HIS A 217 27.55 -4.14 9.18
C HIS A 217 26.72 -3.12 8.37
N ASN A 218 26.46 -1.95 8.95
CA ASN A 218 25.96 -0.75 8.27
C ASN A 218 27.02 0.38 8.37
N PRO A 219 27.13 1.27 7.37
CA PRO A 219 28.12 2.36 7.33
C PRO A 219 27.72 3.58 8.19
N TRP A 220 27.48 3.38 9.49
CA TRP A 220 26.98 4.42 10.40
C TRP A 220 27.83 5.70 10.42
N ALA A 221 27.16 6.84 10.23
CA ALA A 221 27.69 8.18 10.43
C ALA A 221 27.43 8.62 11.88
N CYS A 222 28.49 8.69 12.67
CA CYS A 222 28.42 9.01 14.09
C CYS A 222 28.59 10.50 14.34
N ASP A 223 27.58 11.26 13.93
CA ASP A 223 27.38 12.67 14.23
C ASP A 223 26.21 12.85 15.21
N CYS A 224 25.59 14.04 15.22
CA CYS A 224 24.47 14.34 16.13
C CYS A 224 23.24 13.44 15.90
N ASP A 225 22.96 13.02 14.66
CA ASP A 225 21.73 12.29 14.31
C ASP A 225 21.74 10.84 14.84
N VAL A 226 22.90 10.27 15.19
CA VAL A 226 22.98 8.92 15.80
C VAL A 226 22.83 8.92 17.33
N LEU A 227 22.91 10.08 18.00
CA LEU A 227 22.95 10.12 19.47
C LEU A 227 21.66 9.61 20.13
N TRP A 228 20.49 9.80 19.51
CA TRP A 228 19.23 9.27 20.04
C TRP A 228 19.25 7.74 20.06
N LEU A 229 19.81 7.13 19.01
CA LEU A 229 19.99 5.69 18.87
C LEU A 229 21.03 5.17 19.88
N ALA A 230 22.18 5.85 20.02
CA ALA A 230 23.21 5.52 21.00
C ALA A 230 22.72 5.62 22.47
N TRP A 231 21.74 6.49 22.74
CA TRP A 231 21.04 6.53 24.03
C TRP A 231 20.03 5.37 24.16
N TRP A 232 19.12 5.22 23.20
CA TRP A 232 18.10 4.17 23.21
C TRP A 232 18.70 2.76 23.35
N LEU A 233 19.80 2.47 22.65
CA LEU A 233 20.49 1.17 22.73
C LEU A 233 21.07 0.89 24.13
N ARG A 234 21.46 1.91 24.90
CA ARG A 234 21.97 1.74 26.28
C ARG A 234 20.87 1.49 27.30
N GLU A 235 19.62 1.85 27.01
CA GLU A 235 18.47 1.62 27.89
C GLU A 235 17.69 0.36 27.52
N ALA A 236 17.56 0.05 26.21
CA ALA A 236 16.75 -1.06 25.72
C ALA A 236 17.50 -2.39 25.56
N VAL A 237 18.83 -2.38 25.34
CA VAL A 237 19.59 -3.59 24.95
C VAL A 237 20.57 -4.03 26.05
N PRO A 238 20.62 -5.33 26.41
CA PRO A 238 21.61 -5.84 27.38
C PRO A 238 23.07 -5.56 26.97
N ALA A 239 23.90 -5.20 27.94
CA ALA A 239 25.29 -4.76 27.72
C ALA A 239 26.22 -5.81 27.08
N ASN A 240 25.84 -7.10 27.06
CA ASN A 240 26.62 -8.18 26.46
C ASN A 240 26.28 -8.43 24.97
N SER A 241 25.36 -7.67 24.38
CA SER A 241 24.86 -7.89 23.02
C SER A 241 25.79 -7.33 21.94
N THR A 242 26.10 -8.15 20.92
CA THR A 242 26.87 -7.73 19.72
C THR A 242 26.00 -7.06 18.63
N CYS A 243 24.75 -6.77 18.96
CA CYS A 243 23.70 -6.06 18.20
C CYS A 243 24.18 -4.96 17.23
N CYS A 244 24.99 -4.05 17.77
CA CYS A 244 24.73 -2.63 17.57
C CYS A 244 25.61 -1.95 16.51
N GLY A 245 26.58 -2.67 15.94
CA GLY A 245 27.46 -2.12 14.91
C GLY A 245 28.48 -1.09 15.43
N ARG A 246 29.18 -0.46 14.48
CA ARG A 246 30.29 0.46 14.71
C ARG A 246 30.23 1.63 13.74
N CYS A 247 30.78 2.77 14.15
CA CYS A 247 30.93 3.96 13.32
C CYS A 247 31.83 3.73 12.11
N HIS A 248 31.38 4.13 10.92
CA HIS A 248 32.19 4.19 9.71
C HIS A 248 32.84 5.58 9.52
N GLY A 249 32.11 6.63 9.89
CA GLY A 249 32.58 8.01 9.94
C GLY A 249 31.95 8.79 11.10
N PRO A 250 32.34 10.06 11.33
CA PRO A 250 33.50 10.73 10.75
C PRO A 250 34.81 10.06 11.22
N ALA A 251 35.95 10.44 10.63
CA ALA A 251 37.23 9.74 10.84
C ALA A 251 37.65 9.60 12.32
N ALA A 252 37.33 10.58 13.18
CA ALA A 252 37.63 10.55 14.61
C ALA A 252 36.77 9.55 15.42
N MET A 253 35.62 9.11 14.88
CA MET A 253 34.73 8.13 15.52
C MET A 253 34.85 6.73 14.91
N ARG A 254 35.45 6.60 13.71
CA ARG A 254 35.53 5.35 12.95
C ARG A 254 36.07 4.18 13.80
N GLY A 255 35.30 3.11 13.87
CA GLY A 255 35.63 1.89 14.62
C GLY A 255 35.06 1.80 16.04
N ARG A 256 34.64 2.91 16.66
CA ARG A 256 33.91 2.90 17.95
C ARG A 256 32.56 2.19 17.79
N PHE A 257 32.06 1.55 18.85
CA PHE A 257 30.71 0.99 18.87
C PHE A 257 29.65 2.08 19.10
N LEU A 258 28.44 1.91 18.56
CA LEU A 258 27.36 2.89 18.77
C LEU A 258 26.97 3.06 20.25
N LEU A 259 27.12 2.00 21.04
CA LEU A 259 26.83 1.97 22.49
C LEU A 259 27.81 2.84 23.31
N GLU A 260 28.99 3.15 22.77
CA GLU A 260 30.06 3.91 23.43
C GLU A 260 29.99 5.43 23.15
N LEU A 261 28.95 5.90 22.44
CA LEU A 261 28.85 7.30 22.03
C LEU A 261 28.20 8.17 23.12
N GLU A 262 29.00 9.09 23.66
CA GLU A 262 28.55 10.07 24.65
C GLU A 262 28.22 11.42 24.01
N ARG A 263 27.17 12.08 24.50
CA ARG A 263 26.76 13.44 24.08
C ARG A 263 27.87 14.48 24.28
N ALA A 264 28.77 14.29 25.25
CA ALA A 264 29.89 15.19 25.49
C ALA A 264 30.92 15.21 24.34
N ALA A 265 30.98 14.16 23.51
CA ALA A 265 31.92 14.06 22.40
C ALA A 265 31.37 14.61 21.06
N LEU A 266 30.12 15.06 21.01
CA LEU A 266 29.41 15.42 19.79
C LEU A 266 28.62 16.74 19.95
N PRO A 267 29.08 17.87 19.37
CA PRO A 267 28.35 19.13 19.43
C PRO A 267 27.07 19.05 18.58
N CYS A 268 25.97 19.51 19.15
CA CYS A 268 24.62 19.37 18.60
C CYS A 268 23.85 20.70 18.67
N ALA A 269 23.01 20.95 17.66
CA ALA A 269 22.11 22.11 17.60
C ALA A 269 20.65 21.66 17.52
N ALA A 270 19.74 22.48 18.07
CA ALA A 270 18.29 22.31 17.92
C ALA A 270 17.89 22.29 16.42
N PRO A 271 16.80 21.62 16.04
CA PRO A 271 16.50 21.38 14.64
C PRO A 271 16.13 22.67 13.92
N PHE A 272 16.74 22.91 12.76
CA PHE A 272 16.46 24.10 11.94
C PHE A 272 15.35 23.82 10.93
N ILE A 273 14.35 24.71 10.88
CA ILE A 273 13.29 24.70 9.85
C ILE A 273 13.77 25.64 8.74
N MET A 274 14.12 25.07 7.59
CA MET A 274 14.71 25.76 6.44
C MET A 274 13.64 26.54 5.65
N ASP A 275 12.58 25.83 5.25
CA ASP A 275 11.39 26.40 4.64
C ASP A 275 10.25 26.32 5.66
N ALA A 276 10.06 27.38 6.44
CA ALA A 276 8.95 27.49 7.39
C ALA A 276 7.61 27.67 6.66
N PRO A 277 6.48 27.22 7.23
CA PRO A 277 5.17 27.43 6.64
C PRO A 277 4.79 28.92 6.71
N ALA A 278 4.03 29.37 5.71
CA ALA A 278 3.50 30.73 5.62
C ALA A 278 1.97 30.68 5.44
N ASP A 279 1.29 31.75 5.85
CA ASP A 279 -0.17 31.85 5.79
C ASP A 279 -0.68 31.71 4.35
N LEU A 280 -1.77 30.95 4.17
CA LEU A 280 -2.24 30.55 2.85
C LEU A 280 -3.76 30.77 2.70
N ASN A 281 -4.13 31.69 1.80
CA ASN A 281 -5.49 31.84 1.31
C ASN A 281 -5.71 30.89 0.11
N VAL A 282 -6.72 30.03 0.17
CA VAL A 282 -7.02 29.06 -0.89
C VAL A 282 -8.53 28.86 -1.04
N SER A 283 -9.02 28.73 -2.29
CA SER A 283 -10.44 28.42 -2.51
C SER A 283 -10.72 26.94 -2.29
N GLU A 284 -11.90 26.62 -1.75
CA GLU A 284 -12.43 25.28 -1.56
C GLU A 284 -12.18 24.32 -2.74
N GLY A 285 -11.90 23.05 -2.42
CA GLY A 285 -11.74 21.97 -3.39
C GLY A 285 -10.38 21.90 -4.09
N ARG A 286 -9.53 22.94 -3.99
CA ARG A 286 -8.15 22.89 -4.51
C ARG A 286 -7.22 22.05 -3.62
N ALA A 287 -6.11 21.60 -4.20
CA ALA A 287 -4.97 21.11 -3.41
C ALA A 287 -4.22 22.28 -2.77
N ALA A 288 -3.56 22.02 -1.64
CA ALA A 288 -2.76 23.01 -0.91
C ALA A 288 -1.55 22.34 -0.22
N GLU A 289 -0.52 23.11 0.08
CA GLU A 289 0.70 22.65 0.76
C GLU A 289 1.16 23.67 1.80
N LEU A 290 1.39 23.23 3.04
CA LEU A 290 2.09 24.02 4.07
C LEU A 290 3.50 23.42 4.22
N ARG A 291 4.51 24.14 3.73
CA ARG A 291 5.90 23.68 3.72
C ARG A 291 6.46 23.64 5.14
N CYS A 292 7.26 22.61 5.44
CA CYS A 292 8.06 22.58 6.66
C CYS A 292 9.34 21.77 6.41
N ARG A 293 10.23 22.30 5.57
CA ARG A 293 11.45 21.58 5.19
C ARG A 293 12.48 21.65 6.29
N THR A 294 13.02 20.51 6.68
CA THR A 294 14.04 20.38 7.73
C THR A 294 14.97 19.20 7.46
N ALA A 295 15.96 18.96 8.33
CA ALA A 295 16.93 17.88 8.21
C ALA A 295 16.24 16.51 8.11
N ALA A 296 16.77 15.63 7.26
CA ALA A 296 16.14 14.36 6.91
C ALA A 296 15.86 13.45 8.12
N MET A 297 16.78 13.43 9.10
CA MET A 297 16.67 12.57 10.29
C MET A 297 15.92 13.24 11.46
N SER A 298 15.63 14.54 11.44
CA SER A 298 14.79 15.16 12.48
C SER A 298 13.36 14.62 12.40
N ALA A 299 12.73 14.33 13.54
CA ALA A 299 11.32 13.92 13.58
C ALA A 299 10.43 15.12 13.22
N VAL A 300 9.37 14.88 12.44
CA VAL A 300 8.40 15.91 12.03
C VAL A 300 6.99 15.44 12.32
N ARG A 301 6.21 16.27 13.01
CA ARG A 301 4.78 16.05 13.30
C ARG A 301 4.02 17.35 13.06
N TRP A 302 2.77 17.26 12.61
CA TRP A 302 1.89 18.41 12.38
C TRP A 302 0.72 18.40 13.35
N LEU A 303 0.54 19.48 14.11
CA LEU A 303 -0.64 19.74 14.91
C LEU A 303 -1.68 20.49 14.05
N LEU A 304 -2.89 19.92 13.97
CA LEU A 304 -4.03 20.48 13.26
C LEU A 304 -4.86 21.43 14.17
N PRO A 305 -5.68 22.33 13.60
CA PRO A 305 -6.56 23.24 14.37
C PRO A 305 -7.51 22.53 15.35
N ASN A 306 -7.85 21.26 15.08
CA ASN A 306 -8.70 20.42 15.92
C ASN A 306 -7.95 19.66 17.04
N GLY A 307 -6.65 19.90 17.22
CA GLY A 307 -5.81 19.23 18.20
C GLY A 307 -5.29 17.84 17.81
N THR A 308 -5.64 17.32 16.63
CA THR A 308 -5.07 16.04 16.15
C THR A 308 -3.63 16.23 15.65
N VAL A 309 -2.79 15.20 15.82
CA VAL A 309 -1.39 15.21 15.39
C VAL A 309 -1.20 14.21 14.26
N LEU A 310 -0.64 14.66 13.13
CA LEU A 310 -0.26 13.83 11.99
C LEU A 310 1.25 13.62 11.93
N SER A 311 1.66 12.42 11.52
CA SER A 311 3.02 11.98 11.22
C SER A 311 3.12 11.51 9.76
N HIS A 312 4.32 11.15 9.29
CA HIS A 312 4.51 10.67 7.92
C HIS A 312 3.79 9.33 7.64
N ALA A 313 3.53 8.52 8.68
CA ALA A 313 2.75 7.28 8.59
C ALA A 313 1.22 7.48 8.75
N SER A 314 0.75 8.70 9.02
CA SER A 314 -0.67 8.93 9.32
C SER A 314 -1.55 8.82 8.08
N GLY A 315 -2.25 7.69 7.94
CA GLY A 315 -3.13 7.37 6.81
C GLY A 315 -4.46 8.13 6.77
N HIS A 316 -4.45 9.45 6.90
CA HIS A 316 -5.62 10.32 6.82
C HIS A 316 -6.08 10.50 5.35
N PRO A 317 -7.38 10.46 5.01
CA PRO A 317 -7.85 10.35 3.62
C PRO A 317 -7.70 11.61 2.75
N ARG A 318 -7.42 12.78 3.34
CA ARG A 318 -7.28 14.06 2.61
C ARG A 318 -5.98 14.83 2.87
N LEU A 319 -5.25 14.47 3.93
CA LEU A 319 -4.03 15.18 4.35
C LEU A 319 -2.92 14.15 4.53
N SER A 320 -1.71 14.50 4.12
CA SER A 320 -0.52 13.68 4.32
C SER A 320 0.70 14.54 4.63
N VAL A 321 1.53 14.11 5.57
CA VAL A 321 2.86 14.67 5.77
C VAL A 321 3.79 14.01 4.77
N MET A 322 4.57 14.80 4.03
CA MET A 322 5.50 14.36 2.99
C MET A 322 6.89 14.03 3.56
N ALA A 323 7.71 13.34 2.76
CA ALA A 323 9.06 12.92 3.14
C ALA A 323 10.04 14.08 3.40
N ASP A 324 9.74 15.31 3.00
CA ASP A 324 10.54 16.50 3.36
C ASP A 324 10.05 17.26 4.61
N GLY A 325 8.85 16.91 5.11
CA GLY A 325 8.17 17.54 6.26
C GLY A 325 6.94 18.38 5.90
N THR A 326 6.70 18.68 4.61
CA THR A 326 5.55 19.45 4.12
C THR A 326 4.21 18.74 4.39
N LEU A 327 3.18 19.49 4.81
CA LEU A 327 1.80 18.99 4.93
C LEU A 327 1.02 19.26 3.64
N GLY A 328 0.69 18.21 2.90
CA GLY A 328 -0.12 18.28 1.68
C GLY A 328 -1.60 18.02 1.95
N PHE A 329 -2.46 18.74 1.22
CA PHE A 329 -3.92 18.59 1.20
C PHE A 329 -4.34 18.18 -0.21
N SER A 330 -5.02 17.03 -0.37
CA SER A 330 -5.49 16.59 -1.70
C SER A 330 -6.67 17.43 -2.19
N ARG A 331 -7.57 17.81 -1.28
CA ARG A 331 -8.63 18.83 -1.46
C ARG A 331 -8.92 19.50 -0.11
N VAL A 332 -8.83 20.82 -0.06
CA VAL A 332 -9.22 21.64 1.11
C VAL A 332 -10.74 21.80 1.20
N LEU A 333 -11.25 21.90 2.43
CA LEU A 333 -12.64 22.18 2.78
C LEU A 333 -12.71 23.42 3.69
N PRO A 334 -13.84 24.15 3.77
CA PRO A 334 -13.97 25.32 4.65
C PRO A 334 -13.65 25.02 6.12
N ALA A 335 -13.98 23.80 6.57
CA ALA A 335 -13.68 23.29 7.92
C ALA A 335 -12.19 22.95 8.19
N ASP A 336 -11.32 23.02 7.18
CA ASP A 336 -9.86 22.97 7.36
C ASP A 336 -9.27 24.35 7.74
N THR A 337 -10.08 25.41 7.82
CA THR A 337 -9.60 26.76 8.18
C THR A 337 -9.09 26.79 9.63
N GLY A 338 -7.88 27.33 9.84
CA GLY A 338 -7.32 27.52 11.18
C GLY A 338 -5.78 27.52 11.23
N LEU A 339 -5.24 27.52 12.46
CA LEU A 339 -3.80 27.51 12.72
C LEU A 339 -3.25 26.08 12.69
N TYR A 340 -2.30 25.83 11.79
CA TYR A 340 -1.53 24.59 11.71
C TYR A 340 -0.14 24.85 12.28
N THR A 341 0.42 23.88 13.02
CA THR A 341 1.78 23.98 13.57
C THR A 341 2.62 22.77 13.19
N CYS A 342 3.70 23.01 12.45
CA CYS A 342 4.76 22.05 12.27
C CYS A 342 5.61 22.00 13.54
N MET A 343 5.86 20.79 14.04
CA MET A 343 6.69 20.51 15.22
C MET A 343 7.83 19.60 14.78
N VAL A 344 9.06 20.09 14.94
CA VAL A 344 10.28 19.36 14.57
C VAL A 344 11.11 19.08 15.82
N ALA A 345 11.66 17.86 15.94
CA ALA A 345 12.47 17.44 17.08
C ALA A 345 13.74 16.69 16.66
N ASN A 346 14.81 16.91 17.42
CA ASN A 346 16.03 16.10 17.41
C ASN A 346 16.58 15.95 18.84
N VAL A 347 17.72 15.26 19.00
CA VAL A 347 18.34 14.97 20.30
C VAL A 347 18.80 16.21 21.09
N ALA A 348 18.88 17.37 20.43
CA ALA A 348 19.29 18.64 21.03
C ALA A 348 18.09 19.46 21.54
N GLY A 349 16.90 19.29 20.98
CA GLY A 349 15.69 20.01 21.33
C GLY A 349 14.62 19.98 20.24
N SER A 350 13.67 20.92 20.31
CA SER A 350 12.59 21.08 19.34
C SER A 350 12.53 22.49 18.76
N ALA A 351 11.93 22.60 17.58
CA ALA A 351 11.58 23.85 16.93
C ALA A 351 10.18 23.73 16.33
N ASN A 352 9.36 24.76 16.51
CA ASN A 352 7.99 24.80 16.02
C ASN A 352 7.82 26.00 15.09
N ALA A 353 7.03 25.85 14.02
CA ALA A 353 6.61 26.95 13.16
C ALA A 353 5.14 26.76 12.76
N SER A 354 4.37 27.84 12.77
CA SER A 354 2.92 27.82 12.58
C SER A 354 2.51 28.72 11.42
N ALA A 355 1.43 28.35 10.73
CA ALA A 355 0.80 29.14 9.69
C ALA A 355 -0.72 28.98 9.73
N TYR A 356 -1.44 30.02 9.30
CA TYR A 356 -2.88 30.03 9.20
C TYR A 356 -3.33 29.63 7.78
N LEU A 357 -4.13 28.57 7.69
CA LEU A 357 -4.82 28.19 6.46
C LEU A 357 -6.21 28.85 6.47
N ASN A 358 -6.51 29.61 5.42
CA ASN A 358 -7.80 30.29 5.25
C ASN A 358 -8.48 29.77 3.98
N VAL A 359 -9.56 29.00 4.15
CA VAL A 359 -10.27 28.37 3.03
C VAL A 359 -11.51 29.17 2.67
N THR A 360 -11.45 29.94 1.60
CA THR A 360 -12.62 30.66 1.08
C THR A 360 -13.53 29.72 0.30
N ALA A 361 -14.84 29.94 0.38
CA ALA A 361 -15.78 29.32 -0.55
C ALA A 361 -15.37 29.70 -1.99
N ALA A 362 -15.49 28.76 -2.94
CA ALA A 362 -15.11 29.03 -4.32
C ALA A 362 -16.00 30.15 -4.90
N GLU A 363 -15.40 31.28 -5.25
CA GLU A 363 -16.10 32.40 -5.87
C GLU A 363 -16.72 31.96 -7.21
N LEU A 364 -18.03 31.73 -7.20
CA LEU A 364 -18.83 31.70 -8.41
C LEU A 364 -18.61 33.03 -9.13
N ASN A 365 -18.11 32.97 -10.37
CA ASN A 365 -17.78 34.18 -11.13
C ASN A 365 -19.07 34.87 -11.58
N THR A 366 -19.60 35.75 -10.73
CA THR A 366 -20.95 36.33 -10.84
C THR A 366 -21.09 37.40 -11.91
N SER A 367 -20.05 37.69 -12.69
CA SER A 367 -20.04 38.70 -13.76
C SER A 367 -21.11 38.53 -14.83
N ASN A 368 -21.69 37.32 -14.95
CA ASN A 368 -22.60 36.94 -16.04
C ASN A 368 -24.06 36.71 -15.60
N TYR A 369 -24.44 36.97 -14.34
CA TYR A 369 -25.80 36.74 -13.86
C TYR A 369 -26.58 38.04 -13.60
N SER A 370 -27.65 38.25 -14.37
CA SER A 370 -28.64 39.30 -14.12
C SER A 370 -29.85 38.75 -13.36
N PHE A 371 -30.26 39.45 -12.31
CA PHE A 371 -31.38 39.06 -11.46
C PHE A 371 -32.62 39.90 -11.79
N PHE A 372 -33.78 39.25 -11.90
CA PHE A 372 -35.08 39.92 -11.99
C PHE A 372 -36.06 39.29 -10.99
N THR A 373 -36.77 40.13 -10.24
CA THR A 373 -37.71 39.70 -9.20
C THR A 373 -39.14 39.77 -9.71
N THR A 374 -39.80 38.63 -9.85
CA THR A 374 -41.24 38.55 -10.12
C THR A 374 -42.04 38.55 -8.82
N VAL A 375 -43.08 39.37 -8.74
CA VAL A 375 -44.00 39.42 -7.59
C VAL A 375 -45.37 38.87 -8.01
N THR A 376 -45.81 37.78 -7.39
CA THR A 376 -47.16 37.24 -7.52
C THR A 376 -48.04 37.72 -6.38
N VAL A 377 -49.28 38.11 -6.68
CA VAL A 377 -50.27 38.54 -5.69
C VAL A 377 -51.46 37.59 -5.77
N GLU A 378 -51.80 36.96 -4.64
CA GLU A 378 -52.99 36.12 -4.51
C GLU A 378 -54.12 36.91 -3.86
N THR A 379 -55.36 36.66 -4.29
CA THR A 379 -56.58 37.25 -3.73
C THR A 379 -57.59 36.16 -3.43
N THR A 380 -57.93 35.97 -2.16
CA THR A 380 -58.88 34.96 -1.68
C THR A 380 -60.21 35.60 -1.28
N GLU A 381 -61.31 35.19 -1.89
CA GLU A 381 -62.67 35.52 -1.44
C GLU A 381 -63.09 34.66 -0.23
N VAL A 382 -64.08 35.11 0.53
CA VAL A 382 -64.47 34.51 1.83
C VAL A 382 -65.97 34.18 1.85
N SER A 383 -66.32 32.98 2.30
CA SER A 383 -67.69 32.59 2.69
C SER A 383 -67.82 32.42 4.22
N PRO A 384 -68.95 32.82 4.85
CA PRO A 384 -69.09 32.90 6.31
C PRO A 384 -69.81 31.70 6.97
N ASP A 385 -70.03 31.83 8.29
CA ASP A 385 -70.82 31.03 9.26
C ASP A 385 -70.10 29.78 9.83
N ASP A 386 -69.69 29.76 11.11
CA ASP A 386 -70.54 29.87 12.31
C ASP A 386 -69.84 30.61 13.50
N VAL A 387 -70.60 31.03 14.53
CA VAL A 387 -70.16 31.92 15.62
C VAL A 387 -70.83 31.60 16.98
N THR A 388 -70.05 31.55 18.08
CA THR A 388 -70.48 32.07 19.41
C THR A 388 -69.29 32.24 20.39
N PRO A 389 -69.34 33.13 21.41
CA PRO A 389 -68.12 33.78 21.93
C PRO A 389 -67.96 33.83 23.47
N LYS A 390 -66.88 34.47 23.94
CA LYS A 390 -66.81 35.15 25.27
C LYS A 390 -65.94 36.44 25.21
N ALA A 391 -66.27 37.40 26.07
CA ALA A 391 -65.82 38.81 26.06
C ALA A 391 -64.33 39.00 26.47
N ALA A 392 -63.67 40.17 26.33
CA ALA A 392 -64.12 41.57 26.14
C ALA A 392 -63.07 42.39 25.32
N LYS A 393 -63.40 43.27 24.35
CA LYS A 393 -64.01 44.63 24.40
C LYS A 393 -63.02 45.74 24.84
N PRO A 394 -62.86 46.89 24.14
CA PRO A 394 -63.10 47.28 22.73
C PRO A 394 -61.72 47.54 22.01
N THR A 395 -61.44 48.35 20.97
CA THR A 395 -62.17 49.37 20.17
C THR A 395 -61.76 49.36 18.66
N ALA A 396 -61.24 50.45 18.07
CA ALA A 396 -61.09 50.70 16.61
C ALA A 396 -60.13 51.89 16.32
N PRO A 397 -59.73 52.19 15.05
CA PRO A 397 -60.06 51.54 13.77
C PRO A 397 -58.84 51.10 12.90
N THR A 398 -59.16 50.49 11.75
CA THR A 398 -58.32 49.70 10.83
C THR A 398 -57.34 50.46 9.92
N ALA A 399 -56.22 49.80 9.58
CA ALA A 399 -55.57 49.91 8.27
C ALA A 399 -54.91 48.56 7.87
N TYR A 400 -55.17 48.06 6.66
CA TYR A 400 -54.56 46.82 6.12
C TYR A 400 -53.11 47.05 5.67
N ARG A 401 -52.27 46.01 5.77
CA ARG A 401 -51.03 45.86 4.99
C ARG A 401 -50.85 44.39 4.58
N PRO A 402 -50.54 44.09 3.31
CA PRO A 402 -50.24 42.73 2.87
C PRO A 402 -48.84 42.28 3.35
N ALA A 403 -48.65 40.97 3.48
CA ALA A 403 -47.34 40.36 3.64
C ALA A 403 -46.68 40.17 2.26
N TYR A 404 -45.38 40.43 2.16
CA TYR A 404 -44.59 40.22 0.94
C TYR A 404 -43.68 39.01 1.11
N THR A 405 -43.95 37.93 0.37
CA THR A 405 -43.13 36.71 0.39
C THR A 405 -42.21 36.70 -0.84
N THR A 406 -40.92 36.99 -0.65
CA THR A 406 -39.95 37.07 -1.75
C THR A 406 -39.32 35.71 -2.03
N THR A 407 -39.80 34.99 -3.05
CA THR A 407 -39.19 33.74 -3.53
C THR A 407 -38.18 34.01 -4.66
N ALA A 408 -36.91 33.71 -4.40
CA ALA A 408 -35.83 33.86 -5.39
C ALA A 408 -35.73 32.60 -6.29
N THR A 409 -36.43 32.60 -7.41
CA THR A 409 -36.40 31.49 -8.38
C THR A 409 -35.15 31.54 -9.25
N ILE A 410 -34.18 30.64 -9.01
CA ILE A 410 -32.96 30.53 -9.83
C ILE A 410 -33.31 29.88 -11.18
N LEU A 411 -33.40 30.67 -12.25
CA LEU A 411 -33.64 30.18 -13.61
C LEU A 411 -32.31 29.79 -14.28
N VAL A 412 -32.05 28.48 -14.42
CA VAL A 412 -30.81 27.96 -15.02
C VAL A 412 -30.82 28.10 -16.55
N GLN A 413 -30.38 29.27 -17.05
CA GLN A 413 -30.12 29.48 -18.48
C GLN A 413 -28.82 28.81 -18.95
N SER A 414 -28.82 27.49 -19.10
CA SER A 414 -27.82 26.78 -19.95
C SER A 414 -28.24 25.39 -20.45
N LEU A 415 -29.55 25.08 -20.47
CA LEU A 415 -30.06 23.81 -21.03
C LEU A 415 -29.53 23.50 -22.44
N ASP A 416 -29.30 24.52 -23.27
CA ASP A 416 -28.73 24.35 -24.61
C ASP A 416 -27.22 23.97 -24.61
N GLU A 417 -26.43 24.41 -23.61
CA GLU A 417 -25.05 23.92 -23.43
C GLU A 417 -25.01 22.50 -22.85
N VAL A 418 -25.89 22.19 -21.89
CA VAL A 418 -26.04 20.82 -21.37
C VAL A 418 -26.48 19.87 -22.50
N MET A 419 -27.37 20.31 -23.39
CA MET A 419 -27.78 19.54 -24.57
C MET A 419 -26.66 19.43 -25.62
N LYS A 420 -25.85 20.48 -25.84
CA LYS A 420 -24.67 20.42 -26.74
C LYS A 420 -23.61 19.46 -26.21
N THR A 421 -23.20 19.60 -24.95
CA THR A 421 -22.20 18.71 -24.31
C THR A 421 -22.69 17.27 -24.23
N THR A 422 -23.96 17.03 -23.87
CA THR A 422 -24.55 15.68 -23.86
C THR A 422 -24.59 15.06 -25.27
N LYS A 423 -24.93 15.84 -26.32
CA LYS A 423 -24.86 15.37 -27.72
C LYS A 423 -23.43 15.02 -28.15
N ILE A 424 -22.43 15.80 -27.73
CA ILE A 424 -21.02 15.52 -28.01
C ILE A 424 -20.58 14.23 -27.30
N ILE A 425 -20.90 14.05 -26.01
CA ILE A 425 -20.57 12.86 -25.23
C ILE A 425 -21.21 11.60 -25.84
N ILE A 426 -22.50 11.65 -26.19
CA ILE A 426 -23.19 10.55 -26.87
C ILE A 426 -22.55 10.26 -28.24
N GLY A 427 -22.22 11.30 -29.02
CA GLY A 427 -21.52 11.16 -30.30
C GLY A 427 -20.16 10.46 -30.16
N CYS A 428 -19.35 10.85 -29.17
CA CYS A 428 -18.08 10.19 -28.86
C CYS A 428 -18.27 8.73 -28.42
N PHE A 429 -19.30 8.43 -27.63
CA PHE A 429 -19.59 7.06 -27.18
C PHE A 429 -20.05 6.14 -28.33
N VAL A 430 -20.88 6.67 -29.24
CA VAL A 430 -21.31 5.96 -30.46
C VAL A 430 -20.11 5.78 -31.41
N ALA A 431 -19.27 6.79 -31.60
CA ALA A 431 -18.07 6.67 -32.42
C ALA A 431 -17.07 5.64 -31.86
N GLY A 432 -16.82 5.67 -30.54
CA GLY A 432 -15.94 4.72 -29.86
C GLY A 432 -16.46 3.27 -29.91
N THR A 433 -17.76 3.05 -29.73
CA THR A 433 -18.37 1.72 -29.83
C THR A 433 -18.40 1.20 -31.27
N LEU A 434 -18.63 2.06 -32.27
CA LEU A 434 -18.50 1.70 -33.70
C LEU A 434 -17.05 1.36 -34.08
N LEU A 435 -16.06 2.09 -33.58
CA LEU A 435 -14.63 1.77 -33.78
C LEU A 435 -14.26 0.45 -33.10
N ALA A 436 -14.72 0.20 -31.88
CA ALA A 436 -14.51 -1.07 -31.19
C ALA A 436 -15.15 -2.25 -31.95
N ALA A 437 -16.38 -2.08 -32.47
CA ALA A 437 -17.04 -3.09 -33.30
C ALA A 437 -16.30 -3.33 -34.62
N ALA A 438 -15.84 -2.28 -35.29
CA ALA A 438 -15.03 -2.39 -36.51
C ALA A 438 -13.70 -3.11 -36.26
N MET A 439 -13.03 -2.81 -35.13
CA MET A 439 -11.81 -3.49 -34.69
C MET A 439 -12.06 -4.96 -34.38
N LEU A 440 -13.15 -5.32 -33.68
CA LEU A 440 -13.54 -6.71 -33.43
C LEU A 440 -13.85 -7.47 -34.74
N ILE A 441 -14.53 -6.84 -35.70
CA ILE A 441 -14.78 -7.42 -37.03
C ILE A 441 -13.48 -7.60 -37.81
N ALA A 442 -12.54 -6.65 -37.72
CA ALA A 442 -11.21 -6.77 -38.32
C ALA A 442 -10.40 -7.90 -37.69
N PHE A 443 -10.40 -8.02 -36.36
CA PHE A 443 -9.72 -9.08 -35.61
C PHE A 443 -10.31 -10.46 -35.93
N TYR A 444 -11.64 -10.57 -36.01
CA TYR A 444 -12.32 -11.79 -36.46
C TYR A 444 -11.97 -12.15 -37.91
N LYS A 445 -11.91 -11.17 -38.82
CA LYS A 445 -11.45 -11.38 -40.22
C LYS A 445 -9.97 -11.81 -40.27
N LEU A 446 -9.09 -11.27 -39.42
CA LEU A 446 -7.70 -11.72 -39.29
C LEU A 446 -7.62 -13.17 -38.78
N ARG A 447 -8.32 -13.49 -37.68
CA ARG A 447 -8.36 -14.84 -37.10
C ARG A 447 -8.89 -15.87 -38.10
N LYS A 448 -9.94 -15.52 -38.87
CA LYS A 448 -10.50 -16.36 -39.94
C LYS A 448 -9.56 -16.50 -41.15
N ARG A 449 -8.73 -15.49 -41.46
CA ARG A 449 -7.63 -15.60 -42.44
C ARG A 449 -6.49 -16.49 -41.93
N HIS A 450 -6.14 -16.45 -40.65
CA HIS A 450 -5.15 -17.36 -40.05
C HIS A 450 -5.65 -18.81 -40.05
N GLN A 451 -6.90 -19.07 -39.65
CA GLN A 451 -7.48 -20.42 -39.73
C GLN A 451 -7.51 -20.94 -41.19
N ARG A 452 -7.88 -20.10 -42.17
CA ARG A 452 -7.82 -20.47 -43.60
C ARG A 452 -6.40 -20.66 -44.16
N ARG A 453 -5.35 -20.12 -43.53
CA ARG A 453 -3.95 -20.47 -43.86
C ARG A 453 -3.53 -21.79 -43.22
N GLY A 454 -3.94 -22.05 -41.98
CA GLY A 454 -3.65 -23.31 -41.27
C GLY A 454 -4.24 -24.56 -41.93
N THR A 455 -5.33 -24.43 -42.70
CA THR A 455 -5.99 -25.57 -43.38
C THR A 455 -5.52 -25.81 -44.82
N VAL A 456 -4.43 -25.18 -45.28
CA VAL A 456 -3.94 -25.31 -46.69
C VAL A 456 -2.51 -25.90 -46.77
N THR A 457 -1.86 -26.15 -45.62
CA THR A 457 -0.51 -26.76 -45.55
C THR A 457 -0.55 -28.16 -44.92
N ALA A 458 -1.45 -29.01 -45.40
CA ALA A 458 -1.63 -30.40 -44.93
C ALA A 458 -1.83 -31.40 -46.08
N ALA A 459 -1.17 -31.18 -47.23
CA ALA A 459 -1.17 -32.09 -48.37
C ALA A 459 0.07 -31.89 -49.27
N ARG A 460 1.22 -32.41 -48.85
CA ARG A 460 2.33 -32.76 -49.76
C ARG A 460 3.20 -33.84 -49.12
N THR A 461 3.00 -35.07 -49.58
CA THR A 461 3.88 -36.20 -49.34
C THR A 461 5.26 -35.89 -49.92
N VAL A 462 6.31 -36.20 -49.15
CA VAL A 462 7.67 -36.35 -49.67
C VAL A 462 7.95 -37.84 -49.64
N GLU A 463 8.01 -38.45 -50.81
CA GLU A 463 8.45 -39.83 -50.96
C GLU A 463 9.95 -39.89 -50.67
N ILE A 464 10.34 -40.65 -49.65
CA ILE A 464 11.74 -41.01 -49.42
C ILE A 464 11.99 -42.25 -50.27
N ILE A 465 12.75 -42.07 -51.36
CA ILE A 465 13.11 -43.17 -52.27
C ILE A 465 14.08 -44.10 -51.53
N GLN A 466 13.67 -45.35 -51.37
CA GLN A 466 14.54 -46.42 -50.89
C GLN A 466 15.41 -46.91 -52.05
N VAL A 467 16.73 -46.93 -51.85
CA VAL A 467 17.70 -47.52 -52.79
C VAL A 467 18.59 -48.47 -52.01
N ASP A 468 18.30 -49.76 -52.11
CA ASP A 468 19.20 -50.82 -51.66
C ASP A 468 20.27 -51.07 -52.75
N ALA A 469 21.55 -51.02 -52.38
CA ALA A 469 22.67 -51.48 -53.22
C ALA A 469 23.86 -51.89 -52.35
N ASP A 470 24.34 -53.10 -52.58
CA ASP A 470 25.30 -53.84 -51.75
C ASP A 470 26.73 -53.26 -51.63
N MET A 471 27.28 -53.42 -50.42
CA MET A 471 28.59 -54.05 -50.11
C MET A 471 29.76 -53.91 -51.10
N ALA A 472 30.88 -53.29 -50.68
CA ALA A 472 32.22 -53.89 -50.76
C ALA A 472 33.32 -53.10 -50.01
N ALA A 473 34.39 -53.83 -49.69
CA ALA A 473 35.60 -53.48 -48.95
C ALA A 473 36.41 -52.24 -49.42
N ALA A 474 37.02 -51.56 -48.43
CA ALA A 474 38.48 -51.38 -48.34
C ALA A 474 38.89 -51.10 -46.87
#